data_AF-J9CWZ4-F1
#
_entry.id   AF-J9CWZ4-F1
#
_cell.length_a   1.000
_cell.length_b   1.000
_cell.length_c   1.000
_cell.angle_alpha   90.00
_cell.angle_beta   90.00
_cell.angle_gamma   90.00
#
_symmetry.space_group_name_H-M   'P 1'
#
loop_
_entity.id
_entity.type
_entity.pdbx_description
1 polymer ?
#
loop_
_entity_poly.entity_id
_entity_poly.type
_entity_poly.pdbx_seq_one_letter_code
_entity_poly.pdbx_strand_id
1 'polypeptide(L)'
;MRHMDAAAVREAIDRVTGESKAAVALLHRCETLRDQMLAGDEALTKFIHEHPEVDIPRIRTLVRSARKERELNKPPKSARELYRYLHELLEEPLNLFAEDEE
;
A
#
# COMPACT_ATOMS: atom_id res chain seq x y z
N MET A 1 34.06 -4.41 -5.42
CA MET A 1 33.80 -3.94 -4.04
C MET A 1 32.41 -3.33 -4.05
N ARG A 2 31.44 -3.84 -3.29
CA ARG A 2 30.07 -3.28 -3.26
C ARG A 2 30.12 -1.88 -2.66
N HIS A 3 29.84 -0.85 -3.46
CA HIS A 3 29.61 0.49 -2.98
C HIS A 3 28.18 0.53 -2.41
N MET A 4 28.07 0.57 -1.08
CA MET A 4 26.79 0.85 -0.43
C MET A 4 26.38 2.29 -0.77
N ASP A 5 25.16 2.46 -1.27
CA ASP A 5 24.63 3.79 -1.55
C ASP A 5 24.26 4.49 -0.24
N ALA A 6 24.96 5.59 0.04
CA ALA A 6 24.71 6.41 1.22
C ALA A 6 23.29 6.99 1.24
N ALA A 7 22.66 7.20 0.07
CA ALA A 7 21.28 7.63 -0.04
C ALA A 7 20.30 6.52 0.39
N ALA A 8 20.48 5.29 -0.09
CA ALA A 8 19.66 4.14 0.31
C ALA A 8 19.78 3.83 1.81
N VAL A 9 20.99 3.95 2.38
CA VAL A 9 21.21 3.79 3.83
C VAL A 9 20.48 4.88 4.62
N ARG A 10 20.51 6.13 4.16
CA ARG A 10 19.79 7.24 4.82
C ARG A 10 18.28 7.05 4.75
N GLU A 11 17.76 6.64 3.61
CA GLU A 11 16.34 6.34 3.43
C GLU A 11 15.87 5.19 4.34
N ALA A 12 16.70 4.15 4.49
CA ALA A 12 16.41 3.07 5.42
C ALA A 12 16.39 3.53 6.88
N ILE A 13 17.30 4.42 7.28
CA ILE A 13 17.29 5.02 8.62
C ILE A 13 16.01 5.86 8.80
N ASP A 14 15.68 6.73 7.85
CA ASP A 14 14.50 7.62 7.92
C ASP A 14 13.18 6.83 7.94
N ARG A 15 13.12 5.67 7.26
CA ARG A 15 11.97 4.76 7.30
C ARG A 15 11.84 4.08 8.67
N VAL A 16 12.94 3.73 9.31
CA VAL A 16 12.97 3.09 10.64
C VAL A 16 12.69 4.10 11.76
N THR A 17 13.13 5.35 11.64
CA THR A 17 12.84 6.42 12.62
C THR A 17 11.44 7.01 12.49
N GLY A 18 10.73 6.70 11.40
CA GLY A 18 9.38 7.22 11.12
C GLY A 18 9.36 8.64 10.57
N GLU A 19 10.53 9.20 10.21
CA GLU A 19 10.67 10.55 9.65
C GLU A 19 10.64 10.56 8.11
N SER A 20 10.47 9.40 7.48
CA SER A 20 10.37 9.26 6.03
C SER A 20 9.09 9.91 5.50
N LYS A 21 9.24 11.03 4.79
CA LYS A 21 8.16 11.68 4.02
C LYS A 21 7.50 10.71 3.02
N ALA A 22 8.28 9.78 2.48
CA ALA A 22 7.78 8.76 1.56
C ALA A 22 6.84 7.77 2.27
N ALA A 23 7.19 7.32 3.48
CA ALA A 23 6.33 6.44 4.29
C ALA A 23 5.00 7.12 4.66
N VAL A 24 5.03 8.39 5.06
CA VAL A 24 3.82 9.17 5.36
C VAL A 24 2.96 9.36 4.11
N ALA A 25 3.57 9.66 2.96
CA ALA A 25 2.86 9.79 1.69
C ALA A 25 2.20 8.46 1.26
N LEU A 26 2.90 7.34 1.44
CA LEU A 26 2.38 6.00 1.16
C LEU A 26 1.17 5.69 2.05
N LEU A 27 1.26 5.99 3.35
CA LEU A 27 0.16 5.82 4.30
C LEU A 27 -1.09 6.57 3.81
N HIS A 28 -0.98 7.87 3.52
CA HIS A 28 -2.11 8.67 3.04
C HIS A 28 -2.64 8.20 1.69
N ARG A 29 -1.77 7.74 0.78
CA ARG A 29 -2.18 7.16 -0.51
C ARG A 29 -3.03 5.91 -0.28
N CYS A 30 -2.59 5.00 0.60
CA CYS A 30 -3.31 3.77 0.92
C CYS A 30 -4.67 4.04 1.59
N GLU A 31 -4.72 5.02 2.50
CA GLU A 31 -5.97 5.46 3.12
C GLU A 31 -6.96 6.03 2.09
N THR A 32 -6.47 6.90 1.21
CA THR A 32 -7.28 7.50 0.14
C THR A 32 -7.85 6.43 -0.80
N LEU A 33 -7.00 5.49 -1.25
CA LEU A 33 -7.43 4.39 -2.10
C LEU A 33 -8.47 3.51 -1.42
N ARG A 34 -8.25 3.13 -0.16
CA ARG A 34 -9.23 2.38 0.64
C ARG A 34 -10.58 3.10 0.64
N ASP A 35 -10.59 4.38 0.99
CA ASP A 35 -11.84 5.13 1.15
C ASP A 35 -12.57 5.30 -0.19
N GLN A 36 -11.85 5.52 -1.28
CA GLN A 36 -12.40 5.55 -2.64
C GLN A 36 -12.97 4.19 -3.07
N MET A 37 -12.26 3.08 -2.80
CA MET A 37 -12.76 1.73 -3.06
C MET A 37 -13.99 1.39 -2.22
N LEU A 38 -14.09 1.91 -1.00
CA LEU A 38 -15.29 1.75 -0.18
C LEU A 38 -16.45 2.60 -0.69
N ALA A 39 -16.18 3.76 -1.29
CA ALA A 39 -17.20 4.66 -1.86
C ALA A 39 -17.78 4.16 -3.20
N GLY A 40 -16.97 3.50 -4.04
CA GLY A 40 -17.43 3.01 -5.35
C GLY A 40 -16.50 1.99 -6.02
N ASP A 41 -17.01 1.29 -7.02
CA ASP A 41 -16.28 0.22 -7.74
C ASP A 41 -15.27 0.76 -8.75
N GLU A 42 -15.39 2.02 -9.15
CA GLU A 42 -14.51 2.67 -10.13
C GLU A 42 -13.05 2.67 -9.65
N ALA A 43 -12.81 3.06 -8.40
CA ALA A 43 -11.47 3.09 -7.83
C ALA A 43 -10.84 1.70 -7.76
N LEU A 44 -11.63 0.68 -7.41
CA LEU A 44 -11.17 -0.71 -7.41
C LEU A 44 -10.82 -1.19 -8.82
N THR A 45 -11.65 -0.85 -9.81
CA THR A 45 -11.45 -1.23 -11.21
C THR A 45 -10.21 -0.58 -11.79
N LYS A 46 -10.02 0.72 -11.54
CA LYS A 46 -8.81 1.46 -11.91
C LYS A 46 -7.56 0.85 -11.29
N PHE A 47 -7.60 0.55 -10.00
CA PHE A 47 -6.48 -0.06 -9.29
C PHE A 47 -6.09 -1.43 -9.86
N ILE A 48 -7.07 -2.30 -10.15
CA ILE A 48 -6.81 -3.60 -10.77
C ILE A 48 -6.22 -3.45 -12.19
N HIS A 49 -6.63 -2.41 -12.92
CA HIS A 49 -6.05 -2.09 -14.23
C HIS A 49 -4.60 -1.62 -14.15
N GLU A 50 -4.27 -0.82 -13.13
CA GLU A 50 -2.91 -0.31 -12.88
C GLU A 50 -1.99 -1.39 -12.31
N HIS A 51 -2.55 -2.35 -11.57
CA HIS A 51 -1.82 -3.43 -10.90
C HIS A 51 -2.43 -4.81 -11.25
N PRO A 52 -2.25 -5.31 -12.49
CA PRO A 52 -2.81 -6.60 -12.91
C PRO A 52 -2.25 -7.81 -12.15
N GLU A 53 -1.11 -7.65 -11.47
CA GLU A 53 -0.44 -8.67 -10.66
C GLU A 53 -1.11 -8.93 -9.30
N VAL A 54 -2.08 -8.10 -8.90
CA VAL A 54 -2.76 -8.23 -7.60
C VAL A 54 -3.65 -9.47 -7.53
N ASP A 55 -3.88 -9.95 -6.32
CA ASP A 55 -4.90 -10.96 -6.05
C ASP A 55 -6.30 -10.31 -6.13
N ILE A 56 -6.82 -10.23 -7.36
CA ILE A 56 -8.13 -9.65 -7.68
C ILE A 56 -9.26 -10.27 -6.82
N PRO A 57 -9.36 -11.61 -6.66
CA PRO A 57 -10.33 -12.22 -5.77
C PRO A 57 -10.25 -11.73 -4.31
N ARG A 58 -9.04 -11.59 -3.77
CA ARG A 58 -8.81 -11.14 -2.39
C ARG A 58 -9.23 -9.69 -2.20
N ILE A 59 -8.76 -8.77 -3.05
CA ILE A 59 -9.09 -7.34 -2.91
C ILE A 59 -10.59 -7.07 -3.08
N ARG A 60 -11.27 -7.74 -4.03
CA ARG A 60 -12.73 -7.64 -4.19
C ARG A 60 -13.48 -8.14 -2.96
N THR A 61 -12.97 -9.20 -2.32
CA THR A 61 -13.58 -9.74 -1.10
C THR A 61 -13.40 -8.79 0.08
N LEU A 62 -12.22 -8.21 0.26
CA LEU A 62 -11.96 -7.21 1.30
C LEU A 62 -12.86 -5.97 1.14
N VAL A 63 -12.98 -5.43 -0.07
CA VAL A 63 -13.83 -4.26 -0.34
C VAL A 63 -15.30 -4.55 -0.02
N ARG A 64 -15.85 -5.68 -0.49
CA ARG A 64 -17.25 -6.04 -0.21
C ARG A 64 -17.51 -6.24 1.28
N SER A 65 -16.61 -6.94 1.98
CA SER A 65 -16.74 -7.15 3.42
C SER A 65 -16.63 -5.83 4.20
N ALA A 66 -15.73 -4.93 3.81
CA ALA A 66 -15.57 -3.62 4.41
C ALA A 66 -16.81 -2.73 4.22
N ARG A 67 -17.41 -2.73 3.03
CA ARG A 67 -18.69 -2.03 2.78
C ARG A 67 -19.82 -2.59 3.65
N LYS A 68 -19.94 -3.92 3.71
CA LYS A 68 -20.95 -4.59 4.56
C LYS A 68 -20.76 -4.29 6.04
N GLU A 69 -19.52 -4.27 6.53
CA GLU A 69 -19.22 -3.88 7.92
C GLU A 69 -19.64 -2.44 8.21
N ARG A 70 -19.34 -1.51 7.29
CA ARG A 70 -19.74 -0.10 7.38
C ARG A 70 -21.27 0.06 7.38
N GLU A 71 -21.98 -0.62 6.49
CA GLU A 71 -23.45 -0.61 6.44
C GLU A 71 -24.08 -1.15 7.73
N LEU A 72 -23.48 -2.18 8.32
CA LEU A 72 -23.95 -2.80 9.56
C LEU A 72 -23.44 -2.11 10.83
N ASN A 73 -22.73 -0.98 10.73
CA ASN A 73 -22.07 -0.29 11.85
C ASN A 73 -21.18 -1.23 12.70
N LYS A 74 -20.54 -2.21 12.06
CA LYS A 74 -19.61 -3.14 12.70
C LYS A 74 -18.21 -2.54 12.77
N PRO A 75 -17.35 -3.03 13.69
CA PRO A 75 -15.94 -2.68 13.68
C PRO A 75 -15.30 -2.90 12.30
N PRO A 76 -14.50 -1.95 11.78
CA PRO A 76 -14.03 -1.94 10.40
C PRO A 76 -12.81 -2.87 10.20
N LYS A 77 -12.98 -4.15 10.49
CA LYS A 77 -11.90 -5.15 10.41
C LYS A 77 -11.42 -5.31 8.96
N SER A 78 -12.34 -5.49 8.03
CA SER A 78 -12.03 -5.69 6.62
C SER A 78 -11.42 -4.44 5.99
N ALA A 79 -11.81 -3.25 6.43
CA ALA A 79 -11.20 -1.99 5.97
C ALA A 79 -9.74 -1.85 6.44
N ARG A 80 -9.43 -2.29 7.67
CA ARG A 80 -8.04 -2.35 8.17
C ARG A 80 -7.22 -3.39 7.43
N GLU A 81 -7.80 -4.54 7.11
CA GLU A 81 -7.16 -5.57 6.29
C GLU A 81 -6.90 -5.11 4.86
N LEU A 82 -7.84 -4.36 4.26
CA LEU A 82 -7.66 -3.73 2.96
C LEU A 82 -6.49 -2.73 2.98
N TYR A 83 -6.41 -1.86 3.99
CA TYR A 83 -5.26 -0.95 4.14
C TYR A 83 -3.94 -1.71 4.21
N ARG A 84 -3.84 -2.75 5.05
CA ARG A 84 -2.60 -3.55 5.17
C ARG A 84 -2.22 -4.19 3.84
N TYR A 85 -3.20 -4.75 3.13
CA TYR A 85 -2.98 -5.34 1.82
C TYR A 85 -2.48 -4.31 0.79
N LEU A 86 -3.06 -3.11 0.75
CA LEU A 86 -2.61 -2.03 -0.13
C LEU A 86 -1.22 -1.53 0.25
N HIS A 87 -0.93 -1.40 1.54
CA HIS A 87 0.36 -0.96 2.04
C HIS A 87 1.45 -1.98 1.67
N GLU A 88 1.22 -3.28 1.91
CA GLU A 88 2.16 -4.35 1.53
C GLU A 88 2.42 -4.40 0.02
N LEU A 89 1.42 -4.10 -0.81
CA LEU A 89 1.56 -4.10 -2.26
C LEU A 89 2.32 -2.87 -2.79
N LEU A 90 2.06 -1.69 -2.21
CA LEU A 90 2.60 -0.42 -2.68
C LEU A 90 3.89 -0.02 -1.95
N GLU A 91 4.26 -0.74 -0.91
CA GLU A 91 5.53 -0.62 -0.21
C GLU A 91 6.65 -1.16 -1.09
N GLU A 92 7.40 -0.25 -1.71
CA GLU A 92 8.62 -0.61 -2.41
C GLU A 92 9.64 -1.20 -1.41
N PRO A 93 10.21 -2.38 -1.69
CA PRO A 93 11.30 -2.90 -0.88
C PRO A 93 12.52 -2.00 -1.05
N LEU A 94 13.04 -1.48 0.05
CA LEU A 94 14.29 -0.71 0.05
C LEU A 94 15.43 -1.58 -0.50
N ASN A 95 15.89 -1.29 -1.72
CA ASN A 95 17.10 -1.92 -2.24
C ASN A 95 18.32 -1.11 -1.75
N LEU A 96 19.02 -1.67 -0.77
CA LEU A 96 20.21 -1.05 -0.16
C LEU A 96 21.49 -1.18 -1.00
N PHE A 97 21.39 -1.84 -2.15
CA PHE A 97 22.48 -2.05 -3.06
C PHE A 97 22.21 -1.25 -4.33
N ALA A 98 23.19 -0.47 -4.77
CA ALA A 98 23.15 0.12 -6.09
C ALA A 98 22.93 -1.02 -7.08
N GLU A 99 21.85 -0.94 -7.86
CA GLU A 99 21.75 -1.75 -9.06
C GLU A 99 22.87 -1.25 -9.97
N ASP A 100 23.92 -2.05 -10.12
CA ASP A 100 24.94 -1.82 -11.13
C ASP A 100 24.21 -1.97 -12.48
N GLU A 101 23.62 -0.87 -12.98
CA GLU A 101 23.12 -0.78 -14.36
C GLU A 101 24.33 -0.99 -15.30
N GLU A 102 24.25 -2.04 -16.12
CA GLU A 102 25.29 -2.47 -17.07
C GLU A 102 25.37 -1.56 -18.31
#